data_AF-A0A1W1UA05-F1
#
_entry.id   AF-A0A1W1UA05-F1
#
_cell.length_a   1.000
_cell.length_b   1.000
_cell.length_c   1.000
_cell.angle_alpha   90.00
_cell.angle_beta   90.00
_cell.angle_gamma   90.00
#
_symmetry.space_group_name_H-M   'P 1'
#
loop_
_entity.id
_entity.type
_entity.pdbx_description
1 polymer ?
#
loop_
_entity_poly.entity_id
_entity_poly.type
_entity_poly.pdbx_seq_one_letter_code
_entity_poly.pdbx_strand_id
1 'polypeptide(L)'
;MRRTALLCGLLLCTAGGSAFARADDDTPDYSKRNSIFNTSALGPIPYASFISSDALSAYRKCLERNKVKPPSEREICQDYEYEYRAPYSMEDETVRVGKDLRQSWQRFEDRYYWRALLELNNPAMYFTHCLVDWGRNQEANKPEVVINVEKGMYPKQLDGKMPSQAVKDDLFMDSYLILPNVPNKDYCQDYTLDFVPISIPGTCIYAGGAKLFCIEGTQETLNPAAPKPLHFDYNAALQRVAKATKKAELDYQKEYQEDVLKAVKPTGKFYPLLWSNMLSGALIAPTQNLNPDPHAVLNKGNEAGGKLGGIFGLTAPVYYTQGLTSNKVTLPLRAHLLPNAKDSLQNPPGVWQLEEFKRTFPVRAQPVYERFGYTNIFSAWTRMNKLLLPEKGSAKPLRQMIYMASGFNVYLPSLVPVPMPAPILIKEYTAGLPYVGLQTHFTWNSVGEGYPLPRVAGTPPTQYKGMFK
;
A
#
# COMPACT_ATOMS: atom_id res chain seq x y z
N MET A 1 -58.67 65.69 -23.68
CA MET A 1 -57.98 64.84 -24.68
C MET A 1 -57.77 63.45 -24.09
N ARG A 2 -58.44 62.45 -24.67
CA ARG A 2 -58.34 61.01 -24.36
C ARG A 2 -57.38 60.34 -25.35
N ARG A 3 -56.57 59.37 -24.89
CA ARG A 3 -56.19 58.12 -25.61
C ARG A 3 -55.92 57.03 -24.55
N THR A 4 -56.78 56.03 -24.28
CA THR A 4 -56.95 54.68 -24.93
C THR A 4 -55.61 53.94 -25.09
N ALA A 5 -55.26 52.98 -24.21
CA ALA A 5 -55.59 51.54 -24.16
C ALA A 5 -54.68 50.64 -25.04
N LEU A 6 -54.11 49.56 -24.48
CA LEU A 6 -54.36 48.18 -24.92
C LEU A 6 -53.73 47.13 -23.98
N LEU A 7 -54.58 46.20 -23.53
CA LEU A 7 -54.23 44.85 -23.07
C LEU A 7 -53.87 43.97 -24.29
N CYS A 8 -52.88 43.09 -24.13
CA CYS A 8 -52.75 41.75 -24.73
C CYS A 8 -51.74 41.00 -23.82
N GLY A 9 -52.01 39.86 -23.18
CA GLY A 9 -52.88 38.76 -23.57
C GLY A 9 -52.06 37.73 -24.35
N LEU A 10 -51.25 36.92 -23.67
CA LEU A 10 -50.74 35.66 -24.23
C LEU A 10 -50.42 34.66 -23.09
N LEU A 11 -51.45 33.88 -22.76
CA LEU A 11 -51.28 32.51 -22.30
C LEU A 11 -50.66 31.70 -23.44
N LEU A 12 -49.61 30.93 -23.15
CA LEU A 12 -49.29 29.71 -23.89
C LEU A 12 -48.73 28.68 -22.91
N CYS A 13 -49.63 27.81 -22.47
CA CYS A 13 -49.30 26.46 -22.05
C CYS A 13 -48.45 25.78 -23.13
N THR A 14 -47.22 25.42 -22.79
CA THR A 14 -46.51 24.26 -23.37
C THR A 14 -45.90 23.55 -22.16
N ALA A 15 -46.59 22.51 -21.69
CA ALA A 15 -46.31 21.12 -22.05
C ALA A 15 -45.04 20.62 -21.34
N GLY A 16 -45.27 19.62 -20.49
CA GLY A 16 -44.29 18.89 -19.71
C GLY A 16 -43.02 18.59 -20.49
N GLY A 17 -41.92 19.08 -19.95
CA GLY A 17 -40.57 18.69 -20.30
C GLY A 17 -39.81 18.56 -19.00
N SER A 18 -40.19 17.58 -18.17
CA SER A 18 -39.36 17.10 -17.09
C SER A 18 -38.03 16.69 -17.72
N ALA A 19 -37.03 17.55 -17.65
CA ALA A 19 -35.65 17.19 -17.96
C ALA A 19 -35.10 16.31 -16.83
N PHE A 20 -35.78 15.20 -16.55
CA PHE A 20 -35.14 14.04 -15.96
C PHE A 20 -34.34 13.43 -17.09
N ALA A 21 -33.03 13.67 -17.04
CA ALA A 21 -32.06 13.02 -17.90
C ALA A 21 -32.36 11.51 -17.94
N ARG A 22 -32.47 10.98 -19.16
CA ARG A 22 -32.59 9.56 -19.49
C ARG A 22 -31.51 8.79 -18.73
N ALA A 23 -31.91 7.88 -17.84
CA ALA A 23 -31.05 7.36 -16.78
C ALA A 23 -30.42 5.98 -17.03
N ASP A 24 -30.55 5.37 -18.21
CA ASP A 24 -30.26 3.93 -18.31
C ASP A 24 -28.89 3.53 -18.88
N ASP A 25 -28.07 4.45 -19.45
CA ASP A 25 -26.73 4.09 -20.00
C ASP A 25 -25.53 4.70 -19.24
N ASP A 26 -25.78 5.68 -18.35
CA ASP A 26 -24.73 6.41 -17.61
C ASP A 26 -24.64 6.06 -16.11
N THR A 27 -25.53 5.22 -15.58
CA THR A 27 -25.51 4.85 -14.16
C THR A 27 -24.53 3.70 -13.88
N PRO A 28 -23.59 3.85 -12.93
CA PRO A 28 -22.69 2.78 -12.55
C PRO A 28 -23.45 1.57 -11.98
N ASP A 29 -23.08 0.35 -12.40
CA ASP A 29 -23.58 -0.88 -11.79
C ASP A 29 -22.75 -1.25 -10.56
N TYR A 30 -23.49 -1.51 -9.51
CA TYR A 30 -23.03 -1.64 -8.15
C TYR A 30 -23.63 -2.87 -7.45
N SER A 31 -24.30 -3.73 -8.23
CA SER A 31 -24.98 -4.94 -7.76
C SER A 31 -24.03 -6.04 -7.26
N LYS A 32 -22.74 -6.01 -7.65
CA LYS A 32 -21.74 -7.06 -7.36
C LYS A 32 -20.79 -6.76 -6.19
N ARG A 33 -21.23 -5.96 -5.21
CA ARG A 33 -20.40 -5.65 -4.03
C ARG A 33 -20.56 -6.75 -2.99
N ASN A 34 -19.48 -7.02 -2.23
CA ASN A 34 -19.48 -8.04 -1.17
C ASN A 34 -19.42 -7.44 0.24
N SER A 35 -18.82 -6.25 0.40
CA SER A 35 -18.68 -5.59 1.70
C SER A 35 -18.77 -4.08 1.57
N ILE A 36 -19.61 -3.47 2.40
CA ILE A 36 -19.93 -2.03 2.35
C ILE A 36 -19.72 -1.37 3.70
N PHE A 37 -19.33 -0.10 3.68
CA PHE A 37 -19.40 0.75 4.88
C PHE A 37 -20.87 1.06 5.18
N ASN A 38 -21.29 0.86 6.42
CA ASN A 38 -22.65 1.12 6.87
C ASN A 38 -22.72 2.49 7.55
N THR A 39 -22.23 2.61 8.78
CA THR A 39 -22.37 3.85 9.56
C THR A 39 -21.19 4.08 10.50
N SER A 40 -21.05 5.31 10.97
CA SER A 40 -20.21 5.66 12.12
C SER A 40 -21.09 6.00 13.32
N ALA A 41 -20.63 5.70 14.54
CA ALA A 41 -21.40 5.97 15.76
C ALA A 41 -20.55 6.62 16.87
N LEU A 42 -21.08 7.71 17.46
CA LEU A 42 -20.59 8.36 18.68
C LEU A 42 -20.99 7.55 19.92
N GLY A 43 -20.36 6.40 20.12
CA GLY A 43 -20.47 5.64 21.38
C GLY A 43 -19.40 6.06 22.40
N PRO A 44 -19.46 5.52 23.64
CA PRO A 44 -18.34 5.59 24.60
C PRO A 44 -17.03 5.11 23.98
N ILE A 45 -17.13 4.12 23.08
CA ILE A 45 -16.07 3.73 22.15
C ILE A 45 -16.57 4.03 20.73
N PRO A 46 -16.05 5.09 20.08
CA PRO A 46 -16.34 5.40 18.68
C PRO A 46 -16.04 4.22 17.75
N TYR A 47 -16.97 3.88 16.86
CA TYR A 47 -16.80 2.78 15.91
C TYR A 47 -17.36 3.05 14.52
N ALA A 48 -16.86 2.29 13.55
CA ALA A 48 -17.44 2.13 12.23
C ALA A 48 -18.10 0.75 12.10
N SER A 49 -19.24 0.71 11.42
CA SER A 49 -20.00 -0.49 11.09
C SER A 49 -19.86 -0.82 9.60
N PHE A 50 -19.74 -2.09 9.30
CA PHE A 50 -19.56 -2.62 7.95
C PHE A 50 -20.51 -3.77 7.71
N ILE A 51 -21.08 -3.88 6.51
CA ILE A 51 -22.01 -4.94 6.15
C ILE A 51 -21.39 -5.85 5.09
N SER A 52 -21.50 -7.17 5.27
CA SER A 52 -21.32 -8.13 4.19
C SER A 52 -22.66 -8.32 3.47
N SER A 53 -22.72 -7.94 2.19
CA SER A 53 -23.93 -8.05 1.37
C SER A 53 -24.34 -9.50 1.12
N ASP A 54 -23.38 -10.40 0.94
CA ASP A 54 -23.61 -11.83 0.81
C ASP A 54 -24.25 -12.41 2.08
N ALA A 55 -23.70 -12.06 3.25
CA ALA A 55 -24.25 -12.48 4.53
C ALA A 55 -25.63 -11.87 4.78
N LEU A 56 -25.85 -10.60 4.43
CA LEU A 56 -27.15 -9.94 4.53
C LEU A 56 -28.20 -10.60 3.63
N SER A 57 -27.83 -10.96 2.40
CA SER A 57 -28.70 -11.68 1.46
C SER A 57 -29.07 -13.07 2.01
N ALA A 58 -28.10 -13.79 2.58
CA ALA A 58 -28.34 -15.07 3.23
C ALA A 58 -29.28 -14.94 4.45
N TYR A 59 -29.06 -13.92 5.28
CA TYR A 59 -29.91 -13.58 6.42
C TYR A 59 -31.36 -13.31 5.99
N ARG A 60 -31.55 -12.43 4.98
CA ARG A 60 -32.89 -12.11 4.45
C ARG A 60 -33.59 -13.35 3.89
N LYS A 61 -32.88 -14.19 3.13
CA LYS A 61 -33.43 -15.47 2.63
C LYS A 61 -33.85 -16.40 3.77
N CYS A 62 -33.07 -16.47 4.86
CA CYS A 62 -33.45 -17.22 6.06
C CYS A 62 -34.75 -16.69 6.68
N LEU A 63 -34.86 -15.37 6.85
CA LEU A 63 -36.08 -14.75 7.37
C LEU A 63 -37.30 -15.06 6.50
N GLU A 64 -37.18 -14.95 5.17
CA GLU A 64 -38.28 -15.29 4.26
C GLU A 64 -38.68 -16.76 4.35
N ARG A 65 -37.71 -17.69 4.42
CA ARG A 65 -38.01 -19.12 4.65
C ARG A 65 -38.73 -19.35 5.98
N ASN A 66 -38.40 -18.60 7.03
CA ASN A 66 -39.03 -18.73 8.33
C ASN A 66 -40.45 -18.19 8.42
N LYS A 67 -40.85 -17.27 7.53
CA LYS A 67 -42.22 -16.74 7.50
C LYS A 67 -43.27 -17.81 7.19
N VAL A 68 -42.90 -18.81 6.40
CA VAL A 68 -43.78 -19.91 5.99
C VAL A 68 -43.67 -21.15 6.88
N LYS A 69 -42.74 -21.18 7.85
CA LYS A 69 -42.51 -22.31 8.75
C LYS A 69 -43.20 -22.11 10.11
N PRO A 70 -43.75 -23.19 10.72
CA PRO A 70 -44.26 -23.14 12.09
C PRO A 70 -43.12 -22.81 13.07
N PRO A 71 -43.40 -22.17 14.23
CA PRO A 71 -42.36 -21.71 15.16
C PRO A 71 -41.35 -22.77 15.59
N SER A 72 -41.77 -24.03 15.68
CA SER A 72 -40.93 -25.19 16.04
C SER A 72 -39.92 -25.61 14.97
N GLU A 73 -40.07 -25.14 13.73
CA GLU A 73 -39.24 -25.52 12.57
C GLU A 73 -38.44 -24.34 12.02
N ARG A 74 -38.53 -23.16 12.65
CA ARG A 74 -37.81 -21.97 12.20
C ARG A 74 -36.31 -22.13 12.41
N GLU A 75 -35.55 -21.80 11.37
CA GLU A 75 -34.09 -21.74 11.41
C GLU A 75 -33.64 -20.57 12.28
N ILE A 76 -32.53 -20.71 13.00
CA ILE A 76 -31.93 -19.61 13.75
C ILE A 76 -31.18 -18.72 12.75
N CYS A 77 -31.83 -17.63 12.30
CA CYS A 77 -31.19 -16.72 11.34
C CYS A 77 -30.07 -15.86 11.97
N GLN A 78 -29.90 -15.88 13.29
CA GLN A 78 -28.86 -15.10 14.00
C GLN A 78 -27.44 -15.56 13.66
N ASP A 79 -27.28 -16.77 13.13
CA ASP A 79 -25.99 -17.32 12.69
C ASP A 79 -25.45 -16.60 11.43
N TYR A 80 -26.32 -15.93 10.66
CA TYR A 80 -25.91 -15.09 9.52
C TYR A 80 -25.49 -13.71 9.98
N GLU A 81 -24.36 -13.65 10.67
CA GLU A 81 -23.76 -12.38 11.03
C GLU A 81 -23.37 -11.58 9.78
N TYR A 82 -24.05 -10.46 9.57
CA TYR A 82 -23.86 -9.62 8.39
C TYR A 82 -23.29 -8.23 8.72
N GLU A 83 -23.39 -7.77 9.96
CA GLU A 83 -22.87 -6.48 10.41
C GLU A 83 -21.64 -6.69 11.30
N TYR A 84 -20.56 -5.97 11.01
CA TYR A 84 -19.27 -6.07 11.67
C TYR A 84 -18.83 -4.70 12.16
N ARG A 85 -18.39 -4.59 13.41
CA ARG A 85 -18.03 -3.32 14.03
C ARG A 85 -16.56 -3.28 14.43
N ALA A 86 -15.89 -2.17 14.13
CA ALA A 86 -14.53 -1.90 14.56
C ALA A 86 -14.42 -0.53 15.25
N PRO A 87 -13.78 -0.44 16.42
CA PRO A 87 -13.41 0.83 17.01
C PRO A 87 -12.51 1.62 16.05
N TYR A 88 -12.58 2.95 16.14
CA TYR A 88 -11.68 3.79 15.37
C TYR A 88 -10.24 3.70 15.88
N SER A 89 -9.32 3.42 14.96
CA SER A 89 -7.87 3.51 15.16
C SER A 89 -7.40 4.94 15.04
N MET A 90 -6.35 5.28 15.76
CA MET A 90 -5.76 6.61 15.73
C MET A 90 -4.86 6.79 14.50
N GLU A 91 -4.90 7.95 13.86
CA GLU A 91 -4.12 8.26 12.66
C GLU A 91 -2.62 8.03 12.88
N ASP A 92 -2.06 8.55 13.97
CA ASP A 92 -0.66 8.38 14.35
C ASP A 92 -0.26 6.91 14.51
N GLU A 93 -1.16 6.10 15.04
CA GLU A 93 -0.97 4.66 15.20
C GLU A 93 -1.04 3.94 13.86
N THR A 94 -1.94 4.32 12.95
CA THR A 94 -1.93 3.75 11.58
C THR A 94 -0.68 4.14 10.80
N VAL A 95 -0.14 5.34 11.02
CA VAL A 95 1.15 5.78 10.46
C VAL A 95 2.31 4.96 11.05
N ARG A 96 2.28 4.66 12.35
CA ARG A 96 3.23 3.73 12.99
C ARG A 96 3.17 2.36 12.30
N VAL A 97 1.99 1.79 12.14
CA VAL A 97 1.82 0.48 11.46
C VAL A 97 2.38 0.53 10.04
N GLY A 98 2.07 1.57 9.26
CA GLY A 98 2.64 1.75 7.92
C GLY A 98 4.17 1.88 7.92
N LYS A 99 4.75 2.61 8.90
CA LYS A 99 6.21 2.69 9.08
C LYS A 99 6.80 1.31 9.39
N ASP A 100 6.19 0.54 10.28
CA ASP A 100 6.69 -0.78 10.67
C ASP A 100 6.62 -1.78 9.49
N LEU A 101 5.56 -1.72 8.67
CA LEU A 101 5.46 -2.50 7.43
C LEU A 101 6.57 -2.14 6.44
N ARG A 102 6.82 -0.84 6.24
CA ARG A 102 7.93 -0.36 5.40
C ARG A 102 9.29 -0.80 5.97
N GLN A 103 9.53 -0.62 7.26
CA GLN A 103 10.76 -1.03 7.94
C GLN A 103 11.04 -2.53 7.73
N SER A 104 10.01 -3.36 7.85
CA SER A 104 10.12 -4.81 7.69
C SER A 104 10.60 -5.17 6.28
N TRP A 105 10.10 -4.50 5.25
CA TRP A 105 10.54 -4.70 3.88
C TRP A 105 11.95 -4.17 3.62
N GLN A 106 12.27 -2.96 4.10
CA GLN A 106 13.61 -2.39 3.96
C GLN A 106 14.67 -3.25 4.66
N ARG A 107 14.35 -3.81 5.83
CA ARG A 107 15.19 -4.77 6.54
C ARG A 107 15.42 -6.02 5.69
N PHE A 108 14.37 -6.58 5.09
CA PHE A 108 14.47 -7.73 4.19
C PHE A 108 15.41 -7.44 3.00
N GLU A 109 15.18 -6.32 2.30
CA GLU A 109 15.95 -5.94 1.11
C GLU A 109 17.45 -5.75 1.44
N ASP A 110 17.75 -4.99 2.49
CA ASP A 110 19.12 -4.69 2.86
C ASP A 110 19.85 -5.95 3.33
N ARG A 111 19.20 -6.76 4.18
CA ARG A 111 19.74 -8.03 4.66
C ARG A 111 20.03 -9.00 3.53
N TYR A 112 19.13 -9.11 2.55
CA TYR A 112 19.33 -9.97 1.39
C TYR A 112 20.53 -9.50 0.57
N TYR A 113 20.63 -8.20 0.28
CA TYR A 113 21.78 -7.65 -0.42
C TYR A 113 23.11 -7.94 0.29
N TRP A 114 23.18 -7.67 1.59
CA TRP A 114 24.41 -7.88 2.36
C TRP A 114 24.75 -9.36 2.51
N ARG A 115 23.76 -10.25 2.62
CA ARG A 115 24.00 -11.70 2.59
C ARG A 115 24.58 -12.14 1.26
N ALA A 116 24.08 -11.62 0.14
CA ALA A 116 24.59 -11.95 -1.18
C ALA A 116 26.03 -11.47 -1.38
N LEU A 117 26.35 -10.25 -0.95
CA LEU A 117 27.73 -9.76 -0.95
C LEU A 117 28.65 -10.58 -0.05
N LEU A 118 28.17 -10.95 1.15
CA LEU A 118 28.91 -11.78 2.10
C LEU A 118 29.23 -13.16 1.49
N GLU A 119 28.24 -13.86 0.94
CA GLU A 119 28.46 -15.17 0.29
C GLU A 119 29.42 -15.03 -0.91
N LEU A 120 29.28 -13.98 -1.72
CA LEU A 120 30.14 -13.75 -2.89
C LEU A 120 31.60 -13.51 -2.48
N ASN A 121 31.82 -12.64 -1.49
CA ASN A 121 33.15 -12.14 -1.09
C ASN A 121 33.75 -12.84 0.13
N ASN A 122 33.26 -14.04 0.45
CA ASN A 122 33.82 -14.84 1.53
C ASN A 122 35.20 -15.41 1.15
N PRO A 123 36.17 -15.52 2.08
CA PRO A 123 36.09 -15.22 3.52
C PRO A 123 36.27 -13.74 3.91
N ALA A 124 36.70 -12.88 2.99
CA ALA A 124 37.08 -11.50 3.31
C ALA A 124 35.92 -10.68 3.92
N MET A 125 34.70 -10.83 3.39
CA MET A 125 33.54 -10.12 3.94
C MET A 125 33.10 -10.62 5.30
N TYR A 126 33.34 -11.89 5.65
CA TYR A 126 33.06 -12.36 7.02
C TYR A 126 33.91 -11.60 8.04
N PHE A 127 35.23 -11.48 7.79
CA PHE A 127 36.13 -10.79 8.72
C PHE A 127 35.83 -9.29 8.84
N THR A 128 35.38 -8.67 7.75
CA THR A 128 35.14 -7.22 7.73
C THR A 128 33.73 -6.85 8.17
N HIS A 129 32.71 -7.69 7.95
CA HIS A 129 31.30 -7.33 8.19
C HIS A 129 30.61 -8.20 9.25
N CYS A 130 31.10 -9.42 9.53
CA CYS A 130 30.52 -10.25 10.59
C CYS A 130 31.22 -10.09 11.94
N LEU A 131 32.52 -9.78 11.95
CA LEU A 131 33.26 -9.50 13.20
C LEU A 131 33.12 -8.04 13.67
N VAL A 132 32.78 -7.12 12.76
CA VAL A 132 32.57 -5.69 13.04
C VAL A 132 31.18 -5.31 12.57
N ASP A 133 30.39 -4.71 13.44
CA ASP A 133 29.04 -4.24 13.09
C ASP A 133 29.12 -2.83 12.49
N TRP A 134 28.82 -2.74 11.19
CA TRP A 134 28.68 -1.48 10.46
C TRP A 134 27.22 -1.01 10.35
N GLY A 135 26.29 -1.74 10.96
CA GLY A 135 24.87 -1.47 10.90
C GLY A 135 24.51 -0.14 11.57
N ARG A 136 23.89 0.75 10.80
CA ARG A 136 23.44 2.05 11.32
C ARG A 136 22.15 1.97 12.13
N ASN A 137 21.44 0.84 12.09
CA ASN A 137 20.12 0.64 12.69
C ASN A 137 19.13 1.75 12.32
N GLN A 138 19.16 2.16 11.04
CA GLN A 138 18.36 3.27 10.57
C GLN A 138 16.89 2.85 10.47
N GLU A 139 16.02 3.62 11.13
CA GLU A 139 14.58 3.45 11.02
C GLU A 139 14.05 4.04 9.70
N ALA A 140 12.99 3.42 9.18
CA ALA A 140 12.28 3.85 8.01
C ALA A 140 11.56 5.19 8.27
N ASN A 141 11.47 6.01 7.24
CA ASN A 141 10.72 7.24 7.28
C ASN A 141 9.23 6.94 7.47
N LYS A 142 8.56 7.77 8.27
CA LYS A 142 7.11 7.69 8.43
C LYS A 142 6.41 7.87 7.07
N PRO A 143 5.44 7.04 6.71
CA PRO A 143 4.64 7.28 5.52
C PRO A 143 3.78 8.54 5.71
N GLU A 144 3.55 9.25 4.61
CA GLU A 144 2.60 10.35 4.56
C GLU A 144 1.18 9.78 4.48
N VAL A 145 0.25 10.36 5.25
CA VAL A 145 -1.17 9.99 5.19
C VAL A 145 -1.77 10.61 3.93
N VAL A 146 -1.83 9.80 2.86
CA VAL A 146 -2.44 10.21 1.60
C VAL A 146 -3.67 9.35 1.33
N ILE A 147 -4.80 10.01 1.10
CA ILE A 147 -6.05 9.35 0.74
C ILE A 147 -5.97 8.93 -0.73
N ASN A 148 -5.87 7.62 -0.92
CA ASN A 148 -5.68 7.03 -2.21
C ASN A 148 -7.01 6.82 -2.94
N VAL A 149 -7.01 7.13 -4.23
CA VAL A 149 -8.16 6.98 -5.11
C VAL A 149 -7.68 6.28 -6.38
N GLU A 150 -7.73 4.94 -6.35
CA GLU A 150 -7.18 4.12 -7.42
C GLU A 150 -8.08 4.12 -8.64
N LYS A 151 -7.45 3.89 -9.79
CA LYS A 151 -8.17 3.66 -11.05
C LYS A 151 -9.10 2.46 -10.88
N GLY A 152 -10.40 2.68 -11.05
CA GLY A 152 -11.44 1.67 -10.87
C GLY A 152 -12.12 1.66 -9.50
N MET A 153 -11.70 2.51 -8.54
CA MET A 153 -12.50 2.73 -7.31
C MET A 153 -13.77 3.53 -7.56
N TYR A 154 -13.76 4.41 -8.56
CA TYR A 154 -14.90 5.19 -8.99
C TYR A 154 -15.32 4.81 -10.42
N PRO A 155 -16.58 5.09 -10.81
CA PRO A 155 -17.10 4.77 -12.13
C PRO A 155 -16.45 5.57 -13.26
N LYS A 156 -16.37 4.98 -14.46
CA LYS A 156 -15.75 5.61 -15.64
C LYS A 156 -16.35 6.98 -15.98
N GLN A 157 -17.62 7.21 -15.64
CA GLN A 157 -18.33 8.48 -15.84
C GLN A 157 -17.69 9.66 -15.06
N LEU A 158 -16.85 9.38 -14.06
CA LEU A 158 -16.11 10.38 -13.28
C LEU A 158 -14.61 10.43 -13.64
N ASP A 159 -14.18 9.74 -14.69
CA ASP A 159 -12.81 9.83 -15.20
C ASP A 159 -12.46 11.29 -15.56
N GLY A 160 -11.28 11.75 -15.14
CA GLY A 160 -10.83 13.14 -15.32
C GLY A 160 -11.46 14.16 -14.37
N LYS A 161 -12.55 13.82 -13.68
CA LYS A 161 -13.17 14.67 -12.66
C LYS A 161 -12.66 14.35 -11.26
N MET A 162 -12.32 13.09 -11.01
CA MET A 162 -11.75 12.62 -9.74
C MET A 162 -10.22 12.64 -9.78
N PRO A 163 -9.54 13.04 -8.68
CA PRO A 163 -8.11 12.83 -8.58
C PRO A 163 -7.83 11.33 -8.60
N SER A 164 -6.94 10.90 -9.50
CA SER A 164 -6.47 9.52 -9.53
C SER A 164 -5.06 9.50 -8.98
N GLN A 165 -4.85 8.69 -7.94
CA GLN A 165 -3.56 8.53 -7.33
C GLN A 165 -3.25 7.03 -7.21
N ALA A 166 -2.00 6.66 -7.50
CA ALA A 166 -1.50 5.33 -7.23
C ALA A 166 -1.18 5.19 -5.74
N VAL A 167 -1.25 3.96 -5.24
CA VAL A 167 -0.85 3.63 -3.85
C VAL A 167 0.54 4.21 -3.59
N LYS A 168 0.64 5.11 -2.59
CA LYS A 168 1.89 5.72 -2.15
C LYS A 168 2.40 5.01 -0.91
N ASP A 169 2.87 3.78 -1.09
CA ASP A 169 3.44 2.96 0.00
C ASP A 169 4.97 2.93 0.00
N ASP A 170 5.64 3.38 -1.07
CA ASP A 170 7.09 3.54 -1.21
C ASP A 170 7.87 2.53 -0.34
N LEU A 171 7.87 1.27 -0.78
CA LEU A 171 8.47 0.18 -0.02
C LEU A 171 10.00 0.14 -0.17
N PHE A 172 10.57 0.74 -1.21
CA PHE A 172 12.02 0.83 -1.39
C PHE A 172 12.74 1.44 -0.18
N MET A 173 14.05 1.17 -0.05
CA MET A 173 14.84 1.73 1.04
C MET A 173 14.91 3.26 1.00
N ASP A 174 14.73 3.89 2.16
CA ASP A 174 14.81 5.35 2.31
C ASP A 174 16.20 5.89 1.98
N SER A 175 17.24 5.10 2.23
CA SER A 175 18.61 5.43 1.84
C SER A 175 19.37 4.20 1.38
N TYR A 176 20.07 4.34 0.25
CA TYR A 176 20.98 3.34 -0.28
C TYR A 176 22.40 3.81 -0.04
N LEU A 177 23.08 3.14 0.89
CA LEU A 177 24.43 3.49 1.32
C LEU A 177 25.41 2.36 1.02
N ILE A 178 26.70 2.70 1.08
CA ILE A 178 27.80 1.75 0.94
C ILE A 178 27.98 0.92 2.22
N LEU A 179 27.31 1.29 3.33
CA LEU A 179 27.29 0.52 4.57
C LEU A 179 25.86 0.00 4.87
N PRO A 180 25.73 -1.09 5.64
CA PRO A 180 24.42 -1.63 6.03
C PRO A 180 23.57 -0.69 6.88
N ASN A 181 22.27 -0.68 6.61
CA ASN A 181 21.27 -0.08 7.49
C ASN A 181 20.86 -1.05 8.60
N VAL A 182 20.91 -2.36 8.34
CA VAL A 182 20.64 -3.42 9.31
C VAL A 182 21.89 -3.83 10.11
N PRO A 183 21.74 -4.29 11.37
CA PRO A 183 22.87 -4.79 12.15
C PRO A 183 23.44 -6.06 11.52
N ASN A 184 24.74 -6.30 11.71
CA ASN A 184 25.42 -7.42 11.07
C ASN A 184 24.81 -8.79 11.37
N LYS A 185 24.25 -8.98 12.58
CA LYS A 185 23.54 -10.19 12.96
C LYS A 185 22.44 -10.58 11.97
N ASP A 186 21.80 -9.62 11.31
CA ASP A 186 20.74 -9.94 10.36
C ASP A 186 21.33 -10.74 9.19
N TYR A 187 22.39 -10.29 8.53
CA TYR A 187 22.94 -10.99 7.36
C TYR A 187 24.04 -12.02 7.69
N CYS A 188 24.69 -11.94 8.86
CA CYS A 188 25.76 -12.85 9.29
C CYS A 188 25.29 -14.03 10.15
N GLN A 189 24.04 -14.05 10.62
CA GLN A 189 23.54 -15.15 11.43
C GLN A 189 23.63 -16.49 10.67
N ASP A 190 24.04 -17.53 11.41
CA ASP A 190 24.25 -18.91 10.95
C ASP A 190 25.15 -19.01 9.71
N TYR A 191 26.08 -18.05 9.56
CA TYR A 191 27.05 -18.06 8.49
C TYR A 191 28.23 -18.98 8.81
N THR A 192 28.46 -19.98 7.97
CA THR A 192 29.67 -20.81 8.01
C THR A 192 30.70 -20.27 7.03
N LEU A 193 31.90 -20.01 7.53
CA LEU A 193 33.05 -19.64 6.71
C LEU A 193 33.31 -20.70 5.62
N ASP A 194 33.52 -20.21 4.41
CA ASP A 194 33.83 -20.96 3.19
C ASP A 194 35.13 -20.37 2.64
N PHE A 195 36.20 -21.16 2.78
CA PHE A 195 37.54 -20.80 2.36
C PHE A 195 37.85 -21.24 0.92
N VAL A 196 36.88 -21.79 0.18
CA VAL A 196 37.10 -22.18 -1.21
C VAL A 196 37.52 -20.93 -2.00
N PRO A 197 38.74 -20.89 -2.55
CA PRO A 197 39.20 -19.75 -3.31
C PRO A 197 38.53 -19.77 -4.69
N ILE A 198 37.69 -18.78 -4.98
CA ILE A 198 37.07 -18.62 -6.30
C ILE A 198 37.87 -17.69 -7.22
N SER A 199 38.98 -17.11 -6.73
CA SER A 199 39.86 -16.27 -7.53
C SER A 199 41.33 -16.47 -7.15
N ILE A 200 42.19 -16.48 -8.17
CA ILE A 200 43.65 -16.42 -8.00
C ILE A 200 44.12 -15.09 -8.58
N PRO A 201 44.76 -14.23 -7.77
CA PRO A 201 45.18 -12.89 -8.20
C PRO A 201 46.26 -12.95 -9.29
N GLY A 202 46.21 -12.02 -10.24
CA GLY A 202 47.28 -11.81 -11.22
C GLY A 202 48.39 -10.93 -10.66
N THR A 203 49.54 -10.88 -11.34
CA THR A 203 50.68 -10.04 -10.93
C THR A 203 51.34 -9.37 -12.12
N CYS A 204 51.61 -8.07 -12.06
CA CYS A 204 52.44 -7.35 -13.02
C CYS A 204 53.73 -6.85 -12.36
N ILE A 205 54.85 -6.93 -13.08
CA ILE A 205 56.17 -6.48 -12.62
C ILE A 205 56.60 -5.25 -13.40
N TYR A 206 57.07 -4.23 -12.68
CA TYR A 206 57.51 -2.95 -13.19
C TYR A 206 58.98 -2.69 -12.83
N ALA A 207 59.71 -1.96 -13.66
CA ALA A 207 61.04 -1.44 -13.37
C ALA A 207 61.14 0.02 -13.85
N GLY A 208 61.55 0.93 -12.97
CA GLY A 208 61.66 2.36 -13.31
C GLY A 208 60.36 2.99 -13.84
N GLY A 209 59.19 2.47 -13.43
CA GLY A 209 57.88 2.89 -13.93
C GLY A 209 57.42 2.21 -15.23
N ALA A 210 58.29 1.49 -15.93
CA ALA A 210 57.93 0.71 -17.11
C ALA A 210 57.41 -0.67 -16.73
N LYS A 211 56.30 -1.10 -17.33
CA LYS A 211 55.73 -2.45 -17.16
C LYS A 211 56.58 -3.45 -17.93
N LEU A 212 57.23 -4.37 -17.23
CA LEU A 212 58.07 -5.40 -17.85
C LEU A 212 57.21 -6.54 -18.41
N PHE A 213 56.43 -7.19 -17.54
CA PHE A 213 55.52 -8.27 -17.91
C PHE A 213 54.41 -8.44 -16.87
N CYS A 214 53.37 -9.18 -17.26
CA CYS A 214 52.26 -9.57 -16.40
C CYS A 214 52.04 -11.07 -16.46
N ILE A 215 51.71 -11.65 -15.32
CA ILE A 215 51.18 -12.99 -15.15
C ILE A 215 49.71 -12.79 -14.80
N GLU A 216 48.86 -12.77 -15.83
CA GLU A 216 47.44 -12.45 -15.71
C GLU A 216 46.57 -13.42 -16.54
N GLY A 217 45.32 -13.61 -16.12
CA GLY A 217 44.35 -14.43 -16.84
C GLY A 217 43.49 -13.64 -17.82
N THR A 218 42.38 -14.23 -18.25
CA THR A 218 41.49 -13.66 -19.27
C THR A 218 40.24 -12.98 -18.71
N GLN A 219 39.95 -13.17 -17.42
CA GLN A 219 38.75 -12.61 -16.80
C GLN A 219 38.83 -11.08 -16.74
N GLU A 220 37.88 -10.42 -17.40
CA GLU A 220 37.75 -8.97 -17.35
C GLU A 220 37.40 -8.47 -15.95
N THR A 221 37.98 -7.33 -15.59
CA THR A 221 37.75 -6.64 -14.32
C THR A 221 37.33 -5.19 -14.61
N LEU A 222 36.71 -4.51 -13.65
CA LEU A 222 36.30 -3.12 -13.81
C LEU A 222 37.47 -2.14 -13.66
N ASN A 223 38.65 -2.60 -13.26
CA ASN A 223 39.86 -1.77 -13.16
C ASN A 223 40.89 -2.22 -14.22
N PRO A 224 40.99 -1.52 -15.36
CA PRO A 224 41.91 -1.90 -16.43
C PRO A 224 43.40 -1.73 -16.05
N ALA A 225 43.70 -1.02 -14.96
CA ALA A 225 45.06 -0.84 -14.46
C ALA A 225 45.49 -1.94 -13.48
N ALA A 226 44.58 -2.78 -13.00
CA ALA A 226 44.91 -3.91 -12.15
C ALA A 226 45.19 -5.16 -12.99
N PRO A 227 46.20 -5.98 -12.63
CA PRO A 227 46.43 -7.26 -13.29
C PRO A 227 45.17 -8.14 -13.23
N LYS A 228 44.79 -8.75 -14.36
CA LYS A 228 43.63 -9.66 -14.39
C LYS A 228 43.92 -10.91 -13.56
N PRO A 229 42.94 -11.44 -12.81
CA PRO A 229 43.15 -12.66 -12.02
C PRO A 229 43.55 -13.81 -12.95
N LEU A 230 44.50 -14.63 -12.52
CA LEU A 230 44.92 -15.84 -13.23
C LEU A 230 43.76 -16.82 -13.40
N HIS A 231 42.88 -16.87 -12.40
CA HIS A 231 41.70 -17.69 -12.42
C HIS A 231 40.56 -16.99 -11.69
N PHE A 232 39.35 -17.15 -12.20
CA PHE A 232 38.12 -16.79 -11.52
C PHE A 232 37.05 -17.84 -11.84
N ASP A 233 36.56 -18.53 -10.82
CA ASP A 233 35.44 -19.46 -10.96
C ASP A 233 34.13 -18.69 -10.94
N TYR A 234 33.70 -18.29 -12.14
CA TYR A 234 32.46 -17.55 -12.34
C TYR A 234 31.23 -18.38 -11.92
N ASN A 235 31.25 -19.70 -12.12
CA ASN A 235 30.14 -20.56 -11.75
C ASN A 235 30.01 -20.67 -10.22
N ALA A 236 31.12 -20.77 -9.50
CA ALA A 236 31.11 -20.72 -8.04
C ALA A 236 30.60 -19.37 -7.51
N ALA A 237 30.95 -18.25 -8.17
CA ALA A 237 30.40 -16.94 -7.84
C ALA A 237 28.87 -16.89 -8.01
N LEU A 238 28.34 -17.43 -9.10
CA LEU A 238 26.89 -17.55 -9.32
C LEU A 238 26.22 -18.42 -8.27
N GLN A 239 26.82 -19.57 -7.93
CA GLN A 239 26.29 -20.47 -6.90
C GLN A 239 26.25 -19.81 -5.51
N ARG A 240 27.26 -18.99 -5.17
CA ARG A 240 27.30 -18.22 -3.92
C ARG A 240 26.18 -17.20 -3.82
N VAL A 241 25.92 -16.44 -4.89
CA VAL A 241 24.77 -15.52 -4.91
C VAL A 241 23.44 -16.29 -4.87
N ALA A 242 23.31 -17.38 -5.63
CA ALA A 242 22.11 -18.23 -5.62
C ALA A 242 21.83 -18.84 -4.23
N LYS A 243 22.88 -19.19 -3.47
CA LYS A 243 22.76 -19.64 -2.07
C LYS A 243 22.17 -18.53 -1.18
N ALA A 244 22.60 -17.28 -1.35
CA ALA A 244 22.00 -16.14 -0.64
C ALA A 244 20.53 -15.92 -1.05
N THR A 245 20.22 -16.03 -2.35
CA THR A 245 18.83 -15.96 -2.86
C THR A 245 17.95 -17.00 -2.19
N LYS A 246 18.40 -18.25 -2.13
CA LYS A 246 17.67 -19.33 -1.46
C LYS A 246 17.45 -19.05 0.04
N LYS A 247 18.46 -18.52 0.74
CA LYS A 247 18.34 -18.10 2.15
C LYS A 247 17.28 -17.00 2.31
N ALA A 248 17.28 -16.01 1.41
CA ALA A 248 16.32 -14.92 1.45
C ALA A 248 14.88 -15.42 1.22
N GLU A 249 14.68 -16.28 0.23
CA GLU A 249 13.37 -16.85 -0.10
C GLU A 249 12.80 -17.77 0.99
N LEU A 250 13.64 -18.55 1.67
CA LEU A 250 13.18 -19.51 2.68
C LEU A 250 13.08 -18.87 4.07
N ASP A 251 14.10 -18.13 4.49
CA ASP A 251 14.24 -17.72 5.88
C ASP A 251 13.87 -16.25 6.05
N TYR A 252 14.46 -15.36 5.24
CA TYR A 252 14.20 -13.91 5.40
C TYR A 252 12.76 -13.57 5.05
N GLN A 253 12.17 -14.28 4.08
CA GLN A 253 10.76 -14.12 3.74
C GLN A 253 9.85 -14.53 4.89
N LYS A 254 10.16 -15.63 5.59
CA LYS A 254 9.41 -16.07 6.76
C LYS A 254 9.49 -15.02 7.88
N GLU A 255 10.69 -14.58 8.21
CA GLU A 255 10.91 -13.53 9.21
C GLU A 255 10.22 -12.21 8.83
N TYR A 256 10.23 -11.82 7.55
CA TYR A 256 9.50 -10.66 7.06
C TYR A 256 7.99 -10.80 7.31
N GLN A 257 7.39 -11.97 7.06
CA GLN A 257 5.98 -12.20 7.36
C GLN A 257 5.69 -12.17 8.87
N GLU A 258 6.61 -12.66 9.71
CA GLU A 258 6.49 -12.55 11.17
C GLU A 258 6.52 -11.08 11.62
N ASP A 259 7.41 -10.27 11.05
CA ASP A 259 7.49 -8.83 11.31
C ASP A 259 6.22 -8.09 10.85
N VAL A 260 5.65 -8.47 9.69
CA VAL A 260 4.37 -7.96 9.21
C VAL A 260 3.23 -8.26 10.18
N LEU A 261 3.13 -9.52 10.65
CA LEU A 261 2.09 -9.91 11.61
C LEU A 261 2.23 -9.18 12.94
N LYS A 262 3.47 -8.92 13.37
CA LYS A 262 3.77 -8.11 14.55
C LYS A 262 3.34 -6.66 14.36
N ALA A 263 3.60 -6.07 13.19
CA ALA A 263 3.26 -4.69 12.87
C ALA A 263 1.74 -4.45 12.91
N VAL A 264 0.95 -5.38 12.34
CA VAL A 264 -0.51 -5.26 12.24
C VAL A 264 -1.28 -5.80 13.44
N LYS A 265 -0.58 -6.17 14.52
CA LYS A 265 -1.22 -6.68 15.74
C LYS A 265 -2.12 -5.59 16.37
N PRO A 266 -3.36 -5.92 16.78
CA PRO A 266 -4.21 -4.97 17.48
C PRO A 266 -3.56 -4.38 18.74
N THR A 267 -3.80 -3.10 19.00
CA THR A 267 -3.33 -2.36 20.19
C THR A 267 -4.49 -1.54 20.78
N GLY A 268 -4.28 -0.88 21.92
CA GLY A 268 -5.27 0.05 22.48
C GLY A 268 -5.55 1.29 21.61
N LYS A 269 -4.83 1.47 20.50
CA LYS A 269 -5.02 2.57 19.54
C LYS A 269 -5.16 2.09 18.09
N PHE A 270 -5.04 0.79 17.85
CA PHE A 270 -5.12 0.15 16.54
C PHE A 270 -6.08 -1.04 16.59
N TYR A 271 -7.18 -0.94 15.88
CA TYR A 271 -8.29 -1.88 15.91
C TYR A 271 -8.59 -2.41 14.50
N PRO A 272 -7.69 -3.23 13.93
CA PRO A 272 -7.89 -3.77 12.61
C PRO A 272 -8.97 -4.86 12.61
N LEU A 273 -9.76 -4.91 11.54
CA LEU A 273 -10.58 -6.04 11.15
C LEU A 273 -9.90 -6.74 9.97
N LEU A 274 -9.63 -8.03 10.14
CA LEU A 274 -9.08 -8.86 9.07
C LEU A 274 -10.23 -9.40 8.23
N TRP A 275 -10.43 -8.92 7.00
CA TRP A 275 -11.42 -9.53 6.12
C TRP A 275 -10.82 -10.74 5.41
N SER A 276 -11.33 -11.94 5.72
CA SER A 276 -10.76 -13.22 5.28
C SER A 276 -9.29 -13.38 5.73
N ASN A 277 -8.33 -12.95 4.92
CA ASN A 277 -6.91 -12.86 5.21
C ASN A 277 -6.26 -11.77 4.32
N MET A 278 -5.01 -11.38 4.61
CA MET A 278 -4.33 -10.33 3.84
C MET A 278 -3.91 -10.76 2.42
N LEU A 279 -3.97 -12.04 2.05
CA LEU A 279 -3.62 -12.53 0.71
C LEU A 279 -4.80 -12.48 -0.26
N SER A 280 -5.99 -12.90 0.17
CA SER A 280 -7.22 -12.91 -0.63
C SER A 280 -8.11 -11.70 -0.39
N GLY A 281 -7.79 -10.87 0.62
CA GLY A 281 -8.53 -9.67 0.98
C GLY A 281 -7.61 -8.60 1.54
N ALA A 282 -8.11 -7.84 2.50
CA ALA A 282 -7.35 -6.81 3.18
C ALA A 282 -7.63 -6.82 4.68
N LEU A 283 -6.62 -6.49 5.45
CA LEU A 283 -6.80 -5.97 6.78
C LEU A 283 -7.25 -4.51 6.65
N ILE A 284 -8.31 -4.14 7.34
CA ILE A 284 -8.80 -2.77 7.36
C ILE A 284 -8.92 -2.25 8.78
N ALA A 285 -8.61 -0.98 9.00
CA ALA A 285 -8.81 -0.31 10.28
C ALA A 285 -9.47 1.05 10.00
N PRO A 286 -10.69 1.33 10.50
CA PRO A 286 -11.24 2.67 10.39
C PRO A 286 -10.33 3.63 11.17
N THR A 287 -10.00 4.76 10.57
CA THR A 287 -8.96 5.68 11.04
C THR A 287 -9.58 7.04 11.34
N GLN A 288 -9.21 7.62 12.48
CA GLN A 288 -9.58 8.98 12.85
C GLN A 288 -8.37 9.77 13.35
N ASN A 289 -8.46 11.08 13.27
CA ASN A 289 -7.64 11.98 14.08
C ASN A 289 -8.54 12.72 15.08
N LEU A 290 -7.94 13.40 16.04
CA LEU A 290 -8.69 14.15 17.05
C LEU A 290 -8.86 15.62 16.68
N ASN A 291 -8.45 16.04 15.49
CA ASN A 291 -8.50 17.44 15.09
C ASN A 291 -9.83 17.76 14.39
N PRO A 292 -10.77 18.46 15.06
CA PRO A 292 -12.00 18.89 14.41
C PRO A 292 -11.72 20.10 13.51
N ASP A 293 -11.49 19.84 12.23
CA ASP A 293 -11.43 20.90 11.22
C ASP A 293 -12.55 20.70 10.18
N PRO A 294 -13.75 21.24 10.48
CA PRO A 294 -14.90 21.17 9.58
C PRO A 294 -14.73 22.06 8.34
N HIS A 295 -13.87 23.09 8.40
CA HIS A 295 -13.64 24.00 7.27
C HIS A 295 -13.01 23.27 6.09
N ALA A 296 -12.13 22.31 6.34
CA ALA A 296 -11.57 21.52 5.26
C ALA A 296 -12.59 20.62 4.55
N VAL A 297 -13.65 20.17 5.22
CA VAL A 297 -14.76 19.44 4.56
C VAL A 297 -15.58 20.39 3.69
N LEU A 298 -15.79 21.63 4.16
CA LEU A 298 -16.42 22.68 3.35
C LEU A 298 -15.59 23.01 2.10
N ASN A 299 -14.27 23.12 2.26
CA ASN A 299 -13.37 23.34 1.13
C ASN A 299 -13.43 22.18 0.14
N LYS A 300 -13.55 20.94 0.62
CA LYS A 300 -13.80 19.77 -0.24
C LYS A 300 -15.14 19.85 -0.97
N GLY A 301 -16.17 20.47 -0.39
CA GLY A 301 -17.42 20.73 -1.10
C GLY A 301 -17.29 21.72 -2.25
N ASN A 302 -16.51 22.78 -2.06
CA ASN A 302 -16.16 23.72 -3.13
C ASN A 302 -15.32 23.04 -4.23
N GLU A 303 -14.35 22.21 -3.84
CA GLU A 303 -13.55 21.40 -4.77
C GLU A 303 -14.43 20.46 -5.59
N ALA A 304 -15.37 19.75 -4.95
CA ALA A 304 -16.34 18.89 -5.60
C ALA A 304 -17.16 19.66 -6.65
N GLY A 305 -17.66 20.84 -6.29
CA GLY A 305 -18.41 21.69 -7.21
C GLY A 305 -17.59 22.10 -8.43
N GLY A 306 -16.35 22.53 -8.21
CA GLY A 306 -15.43 22.91 -9.29
C GLY A 306 -15.05 21.73 -10.21
N LYS A 307 -14.85 20.54 -9.65
CA LYS A 307 -14.44 19.34 -10.40
C LYS A 307 -15.58 18.64 -11.14
N LEU A 308 -16.74 18.52 -10.51
CA LEU A 308 -17.91 17.86 -11.11
C LEU A 308 -18.59 18.74 -12.16
N GLY A 309 -18.59 20.06 -11.94
CA GLY A 309 -19.15 21.06 -12.84
C GLY A 309 -20.68 21.03 -12.93
N GLY A 310 -21.23 21.82 -13.86
CA GLY A 310 -22.68 21.88 -14.12
C GLY A 310 -23.49 22.23 -12.88
N ILE A 311 -24.57 21.48 -12.62
CA ILE A 311 -25.44 21.71 -11.45
C ILE A 311 -24.72 21.52 -10.11
N PHE A 312 -23.62 20.74 -10.08
CA PHE A 312 -22.84 20.49 -8.87
C PHE A 312 -21.98 21.67 -8.46
N GLY A 313 -21.63 22.58 -9.39
CA GLY A 313 -20.87 23.79 -9.09
C GLY A 313 -21.52 24.65 -8.01
N LEU A 314 -22.85 24.72 -8.00
CA LEU A 314 -23.63 25.50 -7.04
C LEU A 314 -24.16 24.65 -5.88
N THR A 315 -24.41 23.37 -6.11
CA THR A 315 -25.10 22.50 -5.14
C THR A 315 -24.16 21.71 -4.24
N ALA A 316 -22.92 21.43 -4.66
CA ALA A 316 -21.98 20.63 -3.86
C ALA A 316 -21.61 21.27 -2.50
N PRO A 317 -21.28 22.57 -2.40
CA PRO A 317 -21.00 23.18 -1.10
C PRO A 317 -22.23 23.13 -0.19
N VAL A 318 -23.40 23.47 -0.74
CA VAL A 318 -24.67 23.41 -0.01
C VAL A 318 -24.89 21.99 0.49
N TYR A 319 -24.74 20.99 -0.37
CA TYR A 319 -24.90 19.58 -0.06
C TYR A 319 -24.06 19.12 1.14
N TYR A 320 -22.77 19.44 1.18
CA TYR A 320 -21.97 19.06 2.34
C TYR A 320 -22.27 19.93 3.57
N THR A 321 -22.64 21.21 3.40
CA THR A 321 -23.05 22.06 4.56
C THR A 321 -24.35 21.63 5.23
N GLN A 322 -25.14 20.74 4.62
CA GLN A 322 -26.37 20.18 5.20
C GLN A 322 -26.17 19.43 6.50
N GLY A 323 -24.95 18.90 6.71
CA GLY A 323 -24.53 18.39 8.00
C GLY A 323 -24.62 19.50 9.04
N LEU A 324 -24.05 20.69 8.75
CA LEU A 324 -23.84 21.83 9.65
C LEU A 324 -25.13 22.49 10.15
N THR A 325 -26.14 22.57 9.30
CA THR A 325 -27.42 23.23 9.60
C THR A 325 -28.58 22.25 9.34
N SER A 326 -28.70 21.22 10.18
CA SER A 326 -29.77 20.23 10.02
C SER A 326 -31.14 20.91 10.06
N ASN A 327 -31.88 20.92 8.95
CA ASN A 327 -33.26 21.42 8.89
C ASN A 327 -34.15 20.47 8.07
N LYS A 328 -35.47 20.74 8.03
CA LYS A 328 -36.46 19.90 7.34
C LYS A 328 -36.20 19.72 5.83
N VAL A 329 -35.42 20.62 5.20
CA VAL A 329 -35.07 20.57 3.77
C VAL A 329 -33.86 19.67 3.52
N THR A 330 -32.97 19.52 4.50
CA THR A 330 -31.69 18.81 4.34
C THR A 330 -31.69 17.37 4.87
N LEU A 331 -32.68 16.99 5.69
CA LEU A 331 -32.83 15.62 6.20
C LEU A 331 -33.04 14.55 5.09
N PRO A 332 -33.87 14.78 4.05
CA PRO A 332 -34.11 13.82 2.97
C PRO A 332 -32.89 13.56 2.07
N LEU A 333 -31.86 14.40 2.19
CA LEU A 333 -30.64 14.31 1.40
C LEU A 333 -29.52 13.57 2.15
N ARG A 334 -29.75 13.02 3.34
CA ARG A 334 -28.72 12.30 4.14
C ARG A 334 -28.67 10.79 3.92
N ALA A 335 -29.74 10.21 3.40
CA ALA A 335 -29.77 8.80 3.10
C ALA A 335 -29.38 8.62 1.62
N HIS A 336 -28.49 7.67 1.33
CA HIS A 336 -27.91 7.53 0.00
C HIS A 336 -28.12 6.13 -0.54
N LEU A 337 -28.76 6.08 -1.70
CA LEU A 337 -28.87 4.88 -2.51
C LEU A 337 -27.89 4.97 -3.66
N LEU A 338 -27.16 3.89 -3.83
CA LEU A 338 -26.29 3.71 -4.97
C LEU A 338 -27.15 3.36 -6.19
N PRO A 339 -26.85 3.92 -7.38
CA PRO A 339 -27.54 3.55 -8.61
C PRO A 339 -27.62 2.03 -8.77
N ASN A 340 -28.83 1.51 -9.06
CA ASN A 340 -29.11 0.09 -9.29
C ASN A 340 -28.86 -0.87 -8.10
N ALA A 341 -28.70 -0.35 -6.87
CA ALA A 341 -28.68 -1.17 -5.66
C ALA A 341 -30.10 -1.34 -5.08
N LYS A 342 -30.54 -2.58 -4.84
CA LYS A 342 -31.87 -2.88 -4.25
C LYS A 342 -31.88 -2.97 -2.71
N ASP A 343 -30.73 -2.83 -2.07
CA ASP A 343 -30.53 -3.24 -0.67
C ASP A 343 -30.39 -2.11 0.36
N SER A 344 -30.46 -0.83 -0.04
CA SER A 344 -30.45 0.32 0.91
C SER A 344 -31.54 1.38 0.62
N LEU A 345 -31.74 2.30 1.57
CA LEU A 345 -32.93 3.12 1.82
C LEU A 345 -33.29 4.13 0.70
N GLN A 346 -34.59 4.26 0.37
CA GLN A 346 -35.17 5.06 -0.73
C GLN A 346 -34.81 6.57 -0.70
N ASN A 347 -34.26 7.13 -1.80
CA ASN A 347 -33.83 8.54 -1.94
C ASN A 347 -33.81 9.05 -3.41
N PRO A 348 -33.70 10.38 -3.65
CA PRO A 348 -33.79 10.98 -5.00
C PRO A 348 -32.56 10.74 -5.91
N PRO A 349 -32.76 10.74 -7.26
CA PRO A 349 -31.72 10.41 -8.26
C PRO A 349 -30.64 11.50 -8.42
N GLY A 350 -29.40 11.08 -8.75
CA GLY A 350 -28.31 11.97 -9.20
C GLY A 350 -27.26 12.38 -8.15
N VAL A 351 -27.50 12.12 -6.86
CA VAL A 351 -26.60 12.49 -5.75
C VAL A 351 -25.32 11.63 -5.67
N TRP A 352 -25.32 10.48 -6.35
CA TRP A 352 -24.25 9.49 -6.32
C TRP A 352 -22.86 10.03 -6.71
N GLN A 353 -22.78 11.09 -7.51
CA GLN A 353 -21.52 11.72 -7.91
C GLN A 353 -20.86 12.49 -6.76
N LEU A 354 -21.66 13.14 -5.92
CA LEU A 354 -21.18 13.79 -4.70
C LEU A 354 -20.72 12.73 -3.70
N GLU A 355 -21.49 11.66 -3.55
CA GLU A 355 -21.11 10.55 -2.68
C GLU A 355 -19.82 9.84 -3.12
N GLU A 356 -19.61 9.64 -4.43
CA GLU A 356 -18.32 9.15 -4.96
C GLU A 356 -17.17 10.14 -4.68
N PHE A 357 -17.45 11.46 -4.67
CA PHE A 357 -16.44 12.48 -4.36
C PHE A 357 -15.92 12.39 -2.91
N LYS A 358 -16.70 11.84 -1.96
CA LYS A 358 -16.26 11.59 -0.57
C LYS A 358 -15.04 10.68 -0.49
N ARG A 359 -14.71 9.92 -1.54
CA ARG A 359 -13.46 9.13 -1.63
C ARG A 359 -12.18 9.98 -1.57
N THR A 360 -12.30 11.28 -1.77
CA THR A 360 -11.17 12.23 -1.71
C THR A 360 -11.03 12.91 -0.34
N PHE A 361 -11.93 12.59 0.61
CA PHE A 361 -12.00 13.31 1.86
C PHE A 361 -10.88 12.87 2.81
N PRO A 362 -10.22 13.84 3.49
CA PRO A 362 -9.13 13.55 4.40
C PRO A 362 -9.62 12.87 5.69
N VAL A 363 -8.68 12.27 6.41
CA VAL A 363 -8.89 11.74 7.77
C VAL A 363 -9.37 12.87 8.69
N ARG A 364 -10.41 12.60 9.49
CA ARG A 364 -11.04 13.55 10.42
C ARG A 364 -11.41 12.90 11.74
N ALA A 365 -11.89 13.73 12.66
CA ALA A 365 -12.52 13.30 13.89
C ALA A 365 -13.89 12.69 13.63
N GLN A 366 -14.27 11.72 14.46
CA GLN A 366 -15.53 10.99 14.33
C GLN A 366 -16.75 11.90 14.10
N PRO A 367 -16.96 13.03 14.82
CA PRO A 367 -18.19 13.81 14.66
C PRO A 367 -18.39 14.32 13.22
N VAL A 368 -17.30 14.42 12.46
CA VAL A 368 -17.34 14.74 11.03
C VAL A 368 -17.79 13.51 10.22
N TYR A 369 -17.28 12.32 10.49
CA TYR A 369 -17.69 11.09 9.82
C TYR A 369 -19.18 10.79 9.96
N GLU A 370 -19.73 10.87 11.17
CA GLU A 370 -21.15 10.65 11.42
C GLU A 370 -22.03 11.71 10.73
N ARG A 371 -21.57 12.96 10.74
CA ARG A 371 -22.33 14.08 10.19
C ARG A 371 -22.37 14.12 8.67
N PHE A 372 -21.29 13.69 8.02
CA PHE A 372 -21.13 13.76 6.56
C PHE A 372 -21.22 12.38 5.89
N GLY A 373 -21.41 11.29 6.64
CA GLY A 373 -21.64 9.95 6.08
C GLY A 373 -20.46 9.40 5.29
N TYR A 374 -19.26 9.44 5.86
CA TYR A 374 -18.06 8.82 5.30
C TYR A 374 -17.12 8.34 6.40
N THR A 375 -16.15 7.49 6.05
CA THR A 375 -15.08 7.08 6.95
C THR A 375 -13.76 6.92 6.19
N ASN A 376 -12.65 7.14 6.88
CA ASN A 376 -11.33 6.81 6.36
C ASN A 376 -10.87 5.47 6.91
N ILE A 377 -10.13 4.72 6.09
CA ILE A 377 -9.74 3.35 6.37
C ILE A 377 -8.28 3.19 6.03
N PHE A 378 -7.46 2.82 7.01
CA PHE A 378 -6.16 2.21 6.74
C PHE A 378 -6.38 0.79 6.23
N SER A 379 -5.76 0.43 5.10
CA SER A 379 -5.85 -0.91 4.52
C SER A 379 -4.45 -1.47 4.32
N ALA A 380 -4.26 -2.74 4.67
CA ALA A 380 -3.04 -3.49 4.39
C ALA A 380 -3.37 -4.82 3.70
N TRP A 381 -2.64 -5.16 2.65
CA TRP A 381 -2.84 -6.39 1.87
C TRP A 381 -1.49 -6.92 1.37
N THR A 382 -1.44 -8.21 1.14
CA THR A 382 -0.25 -8.93 0.71
C THR A 382 -0.48 -9.48 -0.69
N ARG A 383 0.49 -9.31 -1.57
CA ARG A 383 0.45 -9.91 -2.91
C ARG A 383 1.76 -10.60 -3.25
N MET A 384 1.67 -11.57 -4.14
CA MET A 384 2.82 -12.23 -4.75
C MET A 384 3.46 -11.26 -5.74
N ASN A 385 4.72 -10.87 -5.52
CA ASN A 385 5.45 -10.01 -6.43
C ASN A 385 6.68 -10.69 -7.02
N LYS A 386 7.08 -10.22 -8.19
CA LYS A 386 8.31 -10.58 -8.91
C LYS A 386 9.05 -9.29 -9.24
N LEU A 387 10.21 -9.07 -8.64
CA LEU A 387 10.95 -7.81 -8.76
C LEU A 387 12.47 -8.05 -8.68
N LEU A 388 13.23 -7.01 -9.02
CA LEU A 388 14.68 -6.97 -8.91
C LEU A 388 15.05 -5.96 -7.83
N LEU A 389 15.82 -6.39 -6.83
CA LEU A 389 16.29 -5.58 -5.71
C LEU A 389 17.66 -4.96 -6.04
N PRO A 390 17.88 -3.65 -5.83
CA PRO A 390 16.92 -2.71 -5.27
C PRO A 390 15.81 -2.31 -6.26
N GLU A 391 14.61 -2.05 -5.73
CA GLU A 391 13.46 -1.66 -6.56
C GLU A 391 13.71 -0.33 -7.28
N LYS A 392 14.34 0.62 -6.59
CA LYS A 392 14.61 1.96 -7.12
C LYS A 392 15.71 1.90 -8.18
N GLY A 393 15.36 2.24 -9.43
CA GLY A 393 16.30 2.21 -10.56
C GLY A 393 17.59 3.01 -10.33
N SER A 394 17.51 4.17 -9.68
CA SER A 394 18.67 5.00 -9.36
C SER A 394 19.63 4.37 -8.35
N ALA A 395 19.18 3.39 -7.56
CA ALA A 395 19.99 2.70 -6.57
C ALA A 395 20.72 1.47 -7.13
N LYS A 396 20.31 0.96 -8.31
CA LYS A 396 20.91 -0.24 -8.93
C LYS A 396 22.42 -0.13 -9.13
N PRO A 397 22.99 1.00 -9.58
CA PRO A 397 24.44 1.15 -9.69
C PRO A 397 25.17 1.07 -8.34
N LEU A 398 24.52 1.46 -7.25
CA LEU A 398 25.11 1.44 -5.89
C LEU A 398 25.05 0.05 -5.24
N ARG A 399 24.21 -0.84 -5.78
CA ARG A 399 23.93 -2.18 -5.24
C ARG A 399 24.20 -3.27 -6.28
N GLN A 400 25.29 -3.13 -7.03
CA GLN A 400 25.75 -4.18 -7.94
C GLN A 400 26.37 -5.35 -7.18
N MET A 401 26.22 -6.56 -7.71
CA MET A 401 26.94 -7.73 -7.23
C MET A 401 28.35 -7.75 -7.82
N ILE A 402 29.33 -7.42 -6.98
CA ILE A 402 30.74 -7.32 -7.36
C ILE A 402 31.55 -8.25 -6.45
N TYR A 403 32.36 -9.09 -7.08
CA TYR A 403 33.43 -9.80 -6.39
C TYR A 403 34.65 -8.89 -6.27
N MET A 404 35.12 -8.66 -5.05
CA MET A 404 36.24 -7.81 -4.68
C MET A 404 37.57 -8.54 -4.88
N ALA A 405 37.87 -8.91 -6.13
CA ALA A 405 39.16 -9.47 -6.50
C ALA A 405 40.28 -8.43 -6.36
N SER A 406 41.51 -8.92 -6.28
CA SER A 406 42.72 -8.10 -6.31
C SER A 406 43.74 -8.68 -7.30
N GLY A 407 44.60 -7.82 -7.82
CA GLY A 407 45.85 -8.19 -8.46
C GLY A 407 47.02 -7.56 -7.72
N PHE A 408 48.25 -7.87 -8.11
CA PHE A 408 49.46 -7.34 -7.46
C PHE A 408 50.39 -6.65 -8.44
N ASN A 409 50.87 -5.46 -8.08
CA ASN A 409 51.95 -4.79 -8.81
C ASN A 409 53.24 -4.87 -8.01
N VAL A 410 54.32 -5.32 -8.63
CA VAL A 410 55.66 -5.40 -8.02
C VAL A 410 56.57 -4.39 -8.71
N TYR A 411 57.29 -3.54 -7.96
CA TYR A 411 58.09 -2.45 -8.50
C TYR A 411 59.58 -2.61 -8.17
N LEU A 412 60.37 -3.09 -9.12
CA LEU A 412 61.80 -3.31 -8.93
C LEU A 412 62.56 -2.00 -8.61
N PRO A 413 63.54 -2.04 -7.68
CA PRO A 413 64.04 -3.23 -6.98
C PRO A 413 63.22 -3.67 -5.76
N SER A 414 62.15 -2.96 -5.40
CA SER A 414 61.25 -3.35 -4.32
C SER A 414 60.37 -4.55 -4.72
N LEU A 415 60.66 -5.71 -4.14
CA LEU A 415 59.89 -6.93 -4.38
C LEU A 415 58.59 -7.01 -3.55
N VAL A 416 58.17 -5.92 -2.91
CA VAL A 416 56.94 -5.89 -2.13
C VAL A 416 55.73 -5.78 -3.08
N PRO A 417 54.83 -6.77 -3.11
CA PRO A 417 53.63 -6.70 -3.93
C PRO A 417 52.66 -5.64 -3.40
N VAL A 418 52.23 -4.73 -4.26
CA VAL A 418 51.21 -3.72 -3.97
C VAL A 418 49.85 -4.27 -4.45
N PRO A 419 48.89 -4.53 -3.54
CA PRO A 419 47.56 -5.00 -3.94
C PRO A 419 46.81 -3.89 -4.68
N MET A 420 46.24 -4.24 -5.82
CA MET A 420 45.42 -3.39 -6.67
C MET A 420 44.01 -3.96 -6.74
N PRO A 421 42.96 -3.19 -6.40
CA PRO A 421 41.58 -3.65 -6.55
C PRO A 421 41.29 -4.00 -8.02
N ALA A 422 40.84 -5.23 -8.25
CA ALA A 422 40.52 -5.77 -9.57
C ALA A 422 39.06 -6.29 -9.60
N PRO A 423 38.06 -5.45 -9.24
CA PRO A 423 36.68 -5.90 -9.02
C PRO A 423 36.08 -6.57 -10.26
N ILE A 424 35.32 -7.65 -10.05
CA ILE A 424 34.66 -8.41 -11.11
C ILE A 424 33.15 -8.29 -10.94
N LEU A 425 32.48 -7.82 -11.98
CA LEU A 425 31.01 -7.68 -12.00
C LEU A 425 30.36 -9.02 -12.32
N ILE A 426 29.39 -9.44 -11.49
CA ILE A 426 28.57 -10.62 -11.77
C ILE A 426 27.39 -10.19 -12.65
N LYS A 427 27.51 -10.42 -13.96
CA LYS A 427 26.68 -9.88 -15.03
C LYS A 427 25.19 -10.22 -14.87
N GLU A 428 24.88 -11.42 -14.41
CA GLU A 428 23.54 -11.96 -14.20
C GLU A 428 22.74 -11.15 -13.16
N TYR A 429 23.43 -10.50 -12.22
CA TYR A 429 22.83 -9.72 -11.14
C TYR A 429 23.07 -8.21 -11.28
N THR A 430 23.50 -7.74 -12.45
CA THR A 430 23.75 -6.32 -12.73
C THR A 430 22.51 -5.44 -12.59
N ALA A 431 21.34 -6.00 -12.92
CA ALA A 431 20.06 -5.32 -12.82
C ALA A 431 19.45 -5.39 -11.40
N GLY A 432 20.08 -6.13 -10.49
CA GLY A 432 19.62 -6.38 -9.13
C GLY A 432 19.50 -7.87 -8.79
N LEU A 433 19.31 -8.16 -7.51
CA LEU A 433 19.03 -9.50 -7.00
C LEU A 433 17.57 -9.88 -7.29
N PRO A 434 17.30 -11.10 -7.79
CA PRO A 434 15.93 -11.53 -8.04
C PRO A 434 15.18 -11.76 -6.74
N TYR A 435 13.91 -11.40 -6.74
CA TYR A 435 12.97 -11.70 -5.67
C TYR A 435 11.63 -12.18 -6.23
N VAL A 436 11.15 -13.30 -5.70
CA VAL A 436 9.80 -13.82 -5.91
C VAL A 436 9.22 -14.18 -4.56
N GLY A 437 8.33 -13.35 -4.03
CA GLY A 437 7.85 -13.50 -2.66
C GLY A 437 6.67 -12.60 -2.32
N LEU A 438 6.09 -12.83 -1.15
CA LEU A 438 4.95 -12.07 -0.66
C LEU A 438 5.44 -10.70 -0.20
N GLN A 439 4.83 -9.63 -0.72
CA GLN A 439 5.08 -8.26 -0.29
C GLN A 439 3.79 -7.65 0.24
N THR A 440 3.86 -7.07 1.44
CA THR A 440 2.73 -6.41 2.08
C THR A 440 2.74 -4.92 1.78
N HIS A 441 1.65 -4.47 1.20
CA HIS A 441 1.36 -3.09 0.83
C HIS A 441 0.35 -2.49 1.81
N PHE A 442 0.30 -1.16 1.87
CA PHE A 442 -0.66 -0.45 2.70
C PHE A 442 -1.11 0.87 2.07
N THR A 443 -2.27 1.38 2.49
CA THR A 443 -2.78 2.67 2.02
C THR A 443 -3.85 3.21 2.95
N TRP A 444 -4.25 4.48 2.76
CA TRP A 444 -5.45 5.05 3.37
C TRP A 444 -6.47 5.32 2.28
N ASN A 445 -7.70 4.89 2.47
CA ASN A 445 -8.82 5.14 1.57
C ASN A 445 -9.91 5.92 2.29
N SER A 446 -10.76 6.62 1.55
CA SER A 446 -12.02 7.17 2.07
C SER A 446 -13.19 6.47 1.41
N VAL A 447 -14.23 6.17 2.18
CA VAL A 447 -15.43 5.45 1.72
C VAL A 447 -16.68 6.14 2.25
N GLY A 448 -17.62 6.46 1.36
CA GLY A 448 -18.94 6.99 1.73
C GLY A 448 -19.88 5.90 2.24
N GLU A 449 -20.90 6.27 3.00
CA GLU A 449 -21.92 5.34 3.50
C GLU A 449 -22.62 4.58 2.36
N GLY A 450 -22.74 3.26 2.50
CA GLY A 450 -23.24 2.34 1.49
C GLY A 450 -22.19 1.90 0.46
N TYR A 451 -21.02 2.54 0.39
CA TYR A 451 -20.01 2.25 -0.63
C TYR A 451 -19.11 1.05 -0.26
N PRO A 452 -18.56 0.36 -1.28
CA PRO A 452 -17.80 -0.84 -1.11
C PRO A 452 -16.43 -0.48 -0.60
N LEU A 453 -15.98 -1.34 0.30
CA LEU A 453 -14.65 -1.30 0.85
C LEU A 453 -13.66 -1.77 -0.23
N PRO A 454 -12.63 -0.97 -0.58
CA PRO A 454 -11.63 -1.40 -1.54
C PRO A 454 -10.90 -2.67 -1.08
N ARG A 455 -10.71 -3.63 -1.98
CA ARG A 455 -9.97 -4.90 -1.74
C ARG A 455 -10.54 -5.82 -0.66
N VAL A 456 -11.79 -5.61 -0.26
CA VAL A 456 -12.43 -6.40 0.79
C VAL A 456 -13.49 -7.30 0.18
N ALA A 457 -13.43 -8.59 0.52
CA ALA A 457 -14.41 -9.59 0.13
C ALA A 457 -14.68 -10.58 1.27
N GLY A 458 -15.89 -11.13 1.30
CA GLY A 458 -16.32 -12.11 2.29
C GLY A 458 -16.65 -11.50 3.65
N THR A 459 -16.33 -12.23 4.71
CA THR A 459 -16.59 -11.86 6.10
C THR A 459 -15.31 -11.93 6.93
N PRO A 460 -15.12 -11.07 7.94
CA PRO A 460 -14.01 -11.17 8.85
C PRO A 460 -14.22 -12.36 9.82
N PRO A 461 -13.16 -13.11 10.18
CA PRO A 461 -13.28 -14.25 11.08
C PRO A 461 -13.43 -13.84 12.55
N THR A 462 -13.10 -12.59 12.88
CA THR A 462 -13.16 -12.03 14.24
C THR A 462 -13.62 -10.58 14.21
N GLN A 463 -14.13 -10.09 15.35
CA GLN A 463 -14.58 -8.71 15.51
C GLN A 463 -14.58 -8.27 16.99
N TYR A 464 -14.84 -6.99 17.23
CA TYR A 464 -14.73 -6.34 18.55
C TYR A 464 -16.02 -6.33 19.38
N LYS A 465 -16.90 -7.33 19.23
CA LYS A 465 -18.23 -7.40 19.88
C LYS A 465 -18.23 -7.06 21.38
N GLY A 466 -17.24 -7.54 22.12
CA GLY A 466 -17.15 -7.38 23.58
C GLY A 466 -16.84 -5.96 24.05
N MET A 467 -16.38 -5.07 23.15
CA MET A 467 -16.00 -3.70 23.51
C MET A 467 -17.18 -2.72 23.54
N PHE A 468 -18.30 -3.06 22.91
CA PHE A 468 -19.44 -2.15 22.73
C PHE A 468 -20.60 -2.40 23.70
N LYS A 469 -20.39 -3.24 24.72
CA LYS A 469 -21.40 -3.59 25.72
C LYS A 469 -21.38 -2.65 26.92
#